data_AF-A0A535KS25-F1
#
_entry.id   AF-A0A535KS25-F1
#
_cell.length_a   1.000
_cell.length_b   1.000
_cell.length_c   1.000
_cell.angle_alpha   90.00
_cell.angle_beta   90.00
_cell.angle_gamma   90.00
#
_symmetry.space_group_name_H-M   'P 1'
#
loop_
_entity.id
_entity.type
_entity.pdbx_description
1 polymer ?
#
loop_
_entity_poly.entity_id
_entity_poly.type
_entity_poly.pdbx_seq_one_letter_code
_entity_poly.pdbx_strand_id
1 'polypeptide(L)'
;MLVVEPASPEAIALGLNTADPTTLVIDLNCAFASIEQQHDSELRGRPLAIAAYATEAATIVSSSREARDLGIKTGMRVFEAKAIFPGVLVREPNPPLYRSVSDKLMAIIERHTPDVLRMSRSKPRFERRSERA
;
A
#
# COMPACT_ATOMS: atom_id res chain seq x y z
N MET A 1 -24.37 11.53 3.05
CA MET A 1 -23.76 12.86 3.20
C MET A 1 -22.94 12.83 4.47
N LEU A 2 -21.62 13.03 4.40
CA LEU A 2 -20.80 13.18 5.60
C LEU A 2 -21.27 14.46 6.30
N VAL A 3 -21.76 14.34 7.54
CA VAL A 3 -22.09 15.49 8.37
C VAL A 3 -20.78 15.99 8.95
N VAL A 4 -20.41 17.23 8.62
CA VAL A 4 -19.20 17.86 9.16
C VAL A 4 -19.63 18.68 10.38
N GLU A 5 -19.08 18.34 11.54
CA GLU A 5 -19.24 19.14 12.74
C GLU A 5 -18.29 20.35 12.72
N PRO A 6 -18.66 21.47 13.39
CA PRO A 6 -17.77 22.62 13.50
C PRO A 6 -16.43 22.23 14.16
N ALA A 7 -15.36 22.93 13.77
CA ALA A 7 -14.02 22.67 14.28
C ALA A 7 -13.98 22.71 15.82
N SER A 8 -13.35 21.70 16.42
CA SER A 8 -13.24 21.64 17.88
C SER A 8 -12.35 22.76 18.44
N PRO A 9 -12.55 23.21 19.69
CA PRO A 9 -11.68 24.19 20.33
C PRO A 9 -10.21 23.76 20.36
N GLU A 10 -9.96 22.45 20.47
CA GLU A 10 -8.62 21.86 20.42
C GLU A 10 -7.97 22.01 19.04
N ALA A 11 -8.72 21.78 17.95
CA ALA A 11 -8.22 21.96 16.59
C ALA A 11 -7.82 23.42 16.31
N ILE A 12 -8.60 24.37 16.83
CA ILE A 12 -8.30 25.81 16.75
C ILE A 12 -7.02 26.14 17.54
N ALA A 13 -6.88 25.62 18.76
CA ALA A 13 -5.71 25.87 19.60
C ALA A 13 -4.42 25.29 18.99
N LEU A 14 -4.51 24.17 18.27
CA LEU A 14 -3.40 23.55 17.53
C LEU A 14 -3.07 24.24 16.20
N GLY A 15 -3.84 25.27 15.80
CA GLY A 15 -3.65 25.96 14.53
C GLY A 15 -3.93 25.08 13.31
N LEU A 16 -4.79 24.06 13.46
CA LEU A 16 -5.19 23.19 12.36
C LEU A 16 -6.10 23.94 11.39
N ASN A 17 -6.13 23.49 10.13
CA ASN A 17 -7.03 24.04 9.13
C ASN A 17 -8.49 23.76 9.54
N THR A 18 -9.27 24.82 9.75
CA THR A 18 -10.68 24.76 10.17
C THR A 18 -11.66 24.86 9.00
N ALA A 19 -11.18 24.96 7.76
CA ALA A 19 -12.04 24.93 6.59
C ALA A 19 -12.73 23.57 6.46
N ASP A 20 -13.92 23.56 5.84
CA ASP A 20 -14.65 22.32 5.61
C ASP A 20 -13.80 21.32 4.79
N PRO A 21 -13.70 20.05 5.24
CA PRO A 21 -12.93 19.05 4.52
C PRO A 21 -13.64 18.68 3.22
N THR A 22 -13.08 19.12 2.09
CA THR A 22 -13.67 18.89 0.75
C THR A 22 -13.13 17.63 0.08
N THR A 23 -12.03 17.06 0.57
CA THR A 23 -11.38 15.90 -0.06
C THR A 23 -10.79 14.97 0.99
N LEU A 24 -11.08 13.67 0.86
CA LEU A 24 -10.49 12.62 1.68
C LEU A 24 -9.49 11.81 0.84
N VAL A 25 -8.24 11.76 1.31
CA VAL A 25 -7.19 10.91 0.70
C VAL A 25 -7.04 9.66 1.57
N ILE A 26 -7.17 8.49 0.94
CA ILE A 26 -7.04 7.19 1.61
C ILE A 26 -5.78 6.51 1.10
N ASP A 27 -4.86 6.21 2.02
CA ASP A 27 -3.61 5.48 1.72
C ASP A 27 -3.52 4.18 2.54
N LEU A 28 -3.00 3.13 1.92
CA LEU A 28 -2.80 1.84 2.57
C LEU A 28 -1.37 1.72 3.12
N ASN A 29 -1.27 1.70 4.44
CA ASN A 29 -0.01 1.46 5.14
C ASN A 29 0.64 0.14 4.70
N CYS A 30 1.90 0.18 4.27
CA CYS A 30 2.68 -1.00 3.88
C CYS A 30 1.91 -1.92 2.92
N ALA A 31 1.26 -1.35 1.89
CA ALA A 31 0.19 -1.99 1.13
C ALA A 31 0.48 -3.45 0.71
N PHE A 32 1.57 -3.70 -0.02
CA PHE A 32 1.82 -5.06 -0.54
C PHE A 32 2.16 -6.05 0.56
N ALA A 33 3.04 -5.69 1.51
CA ALA A 33 3.36 -6.57 2.63
C ALA A 33 2.12 -6.91 3.48
N SER A 34 1.26 -5.93 3.74
CA SER A 34 0.03 -6.13 4.50
C SER A 34 -0.97 -7.00 3.74
N ILE A 35 -1.06 -6.86 2.41
CA ILE A 35 -1.91 -7.71 1.57
C ILE A 35 -1.42 -9.17 1.60
N GLU A 36 -0.12 -9.39 1.47
CA GLU A 36 0.47 -10.74 1.57
C GLU A 36 0.23 -11.35 2.95
N GLN A 37 0.44 -10.60 4.03
CA GLN A 37 0.15 -11.07 5.40
C GLN A 37 -1.34 -11.35 5.64
N GLN A 38 -2.23 -10.60 4.97
CA GLN A 38 -3.66 -10.88 5.06
C GLN A 38 -4.02 -12.14 4.27
N HIS A 39 -3.38 -12.37 3.14
CA HIS A 39 -3.61 -13.53 2.27
C HIS A 39 -3.04 -14.82 2.86
N ASP A 40 -1.83 -14.77 3.40
CA ASP A 40 -1.12 -15.88 4.05
C ASP A 40 -0.87 -15.53 5.52
N SER A 41 -1.61 -16.20 6.41
CA SER A 41 -1.51 -15.98 7.85
C SER A 41 -0.17 -16.36 8.44
N GLU A 42 0.63 -17.22 7.79
CA GLU A 42 1.95 -17.63 8.27
C GLU A 42 2.99 -16.49 8.20
N LEU A 43 2.69 -15.43 7.45
CA LEU A 43 3.55 -14.25 7.31
C LEU A 43 3.32 -13.18 8.39
N ARG A 44 2.24 -13.31 9.17
CA ARG A 44 1.87 -12.32 10.20
C ARG A 44 2.84 -12.38 11.39
N GLY A 45 3.22 -11.22 11.92
CA GLY A 45 4.17 -11.14 13.04
C GLY A 45 5.62 -11.44 12.64
N ARG A 46 5.92 -11.52 11.34
CA ARG A 46 7.25 -11.85 10.82
C ARG A 46 7.79 -10.72 9.94
N PRO A 47 9.10 -10.41 9.99
CA PRO A 47 9.72 -9.47 9.09
C PRO A 47 9.60 -9.94 7.63
N LEU A 48 8.76 -9.26 6.86
CA LEU A 48 8.50 -9.50 5.44
C LEU A 48 8.90 -8.29 4.59
N ALA A 49 9.57 -8.56 3.48
CA ALA A 49 9.90 -7.62 2.41
C ALA A 49 9.37 -8.15 1.07
N ILE A 50 8.73 -7.27 0.30
CA ILE A 50 8.34 -7.52 -1.08
C ILE A 50 9.39 -6.86 -1.98
N ALA A 51 10.11 -7.65 -2.75
CA ALA A 51 11.14 -7.18 -3.67
C ALA A 51 10.63 -7.21 -5.11
N ALA A 52 11.18 -6.35 -5.98
CA ALA A 52 10.79 -6.33 -7.40
C ALA A 52 11.03 -7.68 -8.11
N TYR A 53 12.07 -8.41 -7.68
CA TYR A 53 12.48 -9.74 -8.17
C TYR A 53 13.06 -10.55 -7.01
N ALA A 54 13.07 -11.88 -7.11
CA ALA A 54 13.67 -12.79 -6.13
C ALA A 54 15.22 -12.87 -6.27
N THR A 55 15.89 -11.73 -6.22
CA THR A 55 17.35 -11.64 -6.29
C THR A 55 17.91 -10.75 -5.19
N GLU A 56 19.15 -11.00 -4.79
CA GLU A 56 19.85 -10.21 -3.76
C GLU A 56 19.99 -8.73 -4.14
N ALA A 57 20.15 -8.45 -5.43
CA ALA A 57 20.28 -7.10 -5.96
C ALA A 57 18.93 -6.40 -6.19
N ALA A 58 17.79 -7.08 -5.99
CA ALA A 58 16.48 -6.47 -6.19
C ALA A 58 16.19 -5.40 -5.15
N THR A 59 15.44 -4.38 -5.56
CA THR A 59 14.94 -3.33 -4.66
C THR A 59 13.67 -3.81 -3.95
N ILE A 60 13.60 -3.55 -2.64
CA ILE A 60 12.40 -3.74 -1.82
C ILE A 60 11.39 -2.66 -2.17
N VAL A 61 10.23 -3.06 -2.70
CA VAL A 61 9.12 -2.17 -3.06
C VAL A 61 8.11 -1.99 -1.93
N SER A 62 8.07 -2.93 -0.98
CA SER A 62 7.24 -2.82 0.22
C SER A 62 7.86 -3.60 1.37
N SER A 63 7.70 -3.12 2.59
CA SER A 63 8.19 -3.74 3.82
C SER A 63 7.06 -3.77 4.84
N SER A 64 6.94 -4.88 5.56
CA SER A 64 6.03 -5.04 6.70
C SER A 64 6.43 -4.13 7.86
N ARG A 65 5.51 -3.93 8.82
CA ARG A 65 5.80 -3.13 10.03
C ARG A 65 6.93 -3.77 10.84
N GLU A 66 6.87 -5.09 10.99
CA GLU A 66 7.88 -5.89 11.68
C GLU A 66 9.27 -5.76 11.05
N ALA A 67 9.35 -5.66 9.71
CA ALA A 67 10.61 -5.39 9.02
C ALA A 67 11.08 -3.94 9.24
N ARG A 68 10.17 -2.96 9.25
CA ARG A 68 10.50 -1.54 9.50
C ARG A 68 11.02 -1.29 10.90
N ASP A 69 10.48 -1.98 11.90
CA ASP A 69 10.93 -1.91 13.28
C ASP A 69 12.39 -2.38 13.43
N LEU A 70 12.82 -3.31 12.56
CA LEU A 70 14.22 -3.74 12.45
C LEU A 70 15.10 -2.80 11.61
N GLY A 71 14.54 -1.75 11.03
CA GLY A 71 15.24 -0.80 10.17
C GLY A 71 15.24 -1.16 8.68
N ILE A 72 14.56 -2.22 8.25
CA ILE A 72 14.42 -2.61 6.85
C ILE A 72 13.35 -1.73 6.19
N LYS A 73 13.71 -1.01 5.13
CA LYS A 73 12.85 0.01 4.51
C LYS A 73 12.64 -0.25 3.02
N THR A 74 11.54 0.29 2.49
CA THR A 74 11.33 0.39 1.04
C THR A 74 12.47 1.19 0.40
N GLY A 75 12.95 0.73 -0.76
CA GLY A 75 14.09 1.31 -1.46
C GLY A 75 15.44 0.63 -1.19
N MET A 76 15.56 -0.14 -0.11
CA MET A 76 16.74 -0.96 0.17
C MET A 76 16.87 -2.12 -0.82
N ARG A 77 18.10 -2.61 -1.01
CA ARG A 77 18.38 -3.86 -1.71
C ARG A 77 18.13 -5.05 -0.78
N VAL A 78 17.79 -6.20 -1.36
CA VAL A 78 17.54 -7.44 -0.58
C VAL A 78 18.77 -7.84 0.23
N PHE A 79 19.98 -7.75 -0.33
CA PHE A 79 21.20 -8.07 0.41
C PHE A 79 21.41 -7.17 1.64
N GLU A 80 21.04 -5.88 1.55
CA GLU A 80 21.15 -4.94 2.68
C GLU A 80 20.16 -5.32 3.79
N ALA A 81 18.93 -5.68 3.41
CA ALA A 81 17.93 -6.15 4.37
C ALA A 81 18.35 -7.45 5.05
N LYS A 82 18.95 -8.39 4.32
CA LYS A 82 19.48 -9.64 4.89
C LYS A 82 20.69 -9.41 5.78
N ALA A 83 21.50 -8.40 5.50
CA ALA A 83 22.60 -8.02 6.39
C ALA A 83 22.09 -7.45 7.72
N ILE A 84 20.96 -6.73 7.72
CA ILE A 84 20.27 -6.25 8.94
C ILE A 84 19.65 -7.42 9.70
N PHE A 85 18.88 -8.27 9.02
CA PHE A 85 18.24 -9.43 9.61
C PHE A 85 18.23 -10.61 8.62
N PRO A 86 19.11 -11.62 8.80
CA PRO A 86 19.20 -12.76 7.89
C PRO A 86 17.90 -13.56 7.75
N GLY A 87 17.04 -13.51 8.76
CA GLY A 87 15.74 -14.19 8.78
C GLY A 87 14.61 -13.44 8.07
N VAL A 88 14.88 -12.31 7.41
CA VAL A 88 13.83 -11.55 6.70
C VAL A 88 13.25 -12.38 5.56
N LEU A 89 11.92 -12.48 5.54
CA LEU A 89 11.21 -13.14 4.46
C LEU A 89 11.19 -12.22 3.25
N VAL A 90 11.55 -12.76 2.08
CA VAL A 90 11.51 -12.03 0.82
C VAL A 90 10.54 -12.71 -0.13
N ARG A 91 9.59 -11.95 -0.67
CA ARG A 91 8.64 -12.41 -1.69
C ARG A 91 8.71 -11.51 -2.92
N GLU A 92 8.41 -12.09 -4.08
CA GLU A 92 8.12 -11.32 -5.28
C GLU A 92 6.72 -10.73 -5.20
N PRO A 93 6.42 -9.68 -5.99
CA PRO A 93 5.11 -9.07 -5.99
C PRO A 93 4.08 -10.03 -6.58
N ASN A 94 2.85 -10.02 -6.07
CA ASN A 94 1.69 -10.71 -6.63
C ASN A 94 0.67 -9.70 -7.21
N PRO A 95 0.87 -9.18 -8.44
CA PRO A 95 -0.01 -8.18 -9.03
C PRO A 95 -1.49 -8.59 -9.12
N PRO A 96 -1.84 -9.85 -9.48
CA PRO A 96 -3.23 -10.29 -9.48
C PRO A 96 -3.91 -10.15 -8.10
N LEU A 97 -3.22 -10.56 -7.03
CA LEU A 97 -3.72 -10.43 -5.66
C LEU A 97 -3.92 -8.94 -5.31
N TYR A 98 -2.92 -8.10 -5.55
CA TYR A 98 -2.97 -6.67 -5.19
C TYR A 98 -4.09 -5.94 -5.94
N ARG A 99 -4.30 -6.29 -7.21
CA ARG A 99 -5.40 -5.75 -8.01
C ARG A 99 -6.76 -6.17 -7.45
N SER A 100 -6.92 -7.44 -7.07
CA SER A 100 -8.18 -7.94 -6.49
C SER A 100 -8.54 -7.22 -5.19
N VAL A 101 -7.55 -6.91 -4.34
CA VAL A 101 -7.76 -6.16 -3.11
C VAL A 101 -8.06 -4.70 -3.39
N SER A 102 -7.35 -4.08 -4.33
CA SER A 102 -7.62 -2.70 -4.76
C SER A 102 -9.03 -2.53 -5.30
N ASP A 103 -9.52 -3.46 -6.13
CA ASP A 103 -10.87 -3.43 -6.66
C ASP A 103 -11.93 -3.61 -5.55
N LYS A 104 -11.67 -4.47 -4.55
CA LYS A 104 -12.54 -4.60 -3.36
C LYS A 104 -12.58 -3.33 -2.52
N LEU A 105 -11.43 -2.69 -2.28
CA LEU A 105 -11.36 -1.42 -1.55
C LEU A 105 -12.19 -0.34 -2.24
N MET A 106 -12.06 -0.25 -3.56
CA MET A 106 -12.78 0.74 -4.36
C MET A 106 -14.28 0.50 -4.33
N ALA A 107 -14.72 -0.75 -4.45
CA ALA A 107 -16.14 -1.10 -4.27
C ALA A 107 -16.68 -0.72 -2.89
N ILE A 108 -15.85 -0.69 -1.84
CA ILE A 108 -16.25 -0.20 -0.52
C ILE A 108 -16.40 1.32 -0.54
N ILE A 109 -15.42 2.04 -1.07
CA ILE A 109 -15.40 3.52 -1.11
C ILE A 109 -16.55 4.07 -1.96
N GLU A 110 -16.81 3.45 -3.11
CA GLU A 110 -17.88 3.83 -4.05
C GLU A 110 -19.29 3.71 -3.43
N ARG A 111 -19.46 2.96 -2.33
CA ARG A 111 -20.73 2.93 -1.57
C ARG A 111 -20.94 4.18 -0.70
N HIS A 112 -19.88 4.92 -0.38
CA HIS A 112 -19.94 6.09 0.49
C HIS A 112 -19.98 7.41 -0.28
N THR A 113 -19.37 7.45 -1.46
CA THR A 113 -19.40 8.63 -2.35
C THR A 113 -19.31 8.19 -3.81
N PRO A 114 -20.06 8.83 -4.72
CA PRO A 114 -19.91 8.61 -6.16
C PRO A 114 -18.68 9.34 -6.74
N ASP A 115 -18.11 10.32 -6.04
CA ASP A 115 -16.95 11.09 -6.47
C ASP A 115 -15.67 10.46 -5.90
N VAL A 116 -15.05 9.56 -6.68
CA VAL A 116 -13.87 8.78 -6.29
C VAL A 116 -12.83 8.85 -7.39
N LEU A 117 -11.61 9.28 -7.03
CA LEU A 117 -10.45 9.28 -7.93
C LEU A 117 -9.42 8.24 -7.48
N ARG A 118 -9.07 7.31 -8.37
CA ARG A 118 -7.96 6.37 -8.14
C ARG A 118 -6.61 7.05 -8.43
N MET A 119 -5.82 7.32 -7.39
CA MET A 119 -4.51 7.98 -7.54
C MET A 119 -3.37 7.04 -7.92
N SER A 120 -3.42 5.76 -7.55
CA SER A 120 -2.40 4.75 -7.90
C SER A 120 -2.94 3.75 -8.91
N ARG A 121 -2.28 3.62 -10.07
CA ARG A 121 -2.61 2.63 -11.13
C ARG A 121 -1.69 1.41 -11.01
N SER A 122 -2.24 0.26 -10.64
CA SER A 122 -1.61 -1.05 -10.86
C SER A 122 -2.13 -1.77 -12.11
N LYS A 123 -2.70 -1.05 -13.09
CA LYS A 123 -3.14 -1.63 -14.36
C LYS A 123 -2.00 -1.60 -15.37
N PRO A 124 -1.45 -2.74 -15.82
CA PRO A 124 -0.71 -2.75 -17.08
C PRO A 124 -1.73 -2.46 -18.19
N ARG A 125 -1.52 -1.37 -18.93
CA ARG A 125 -2.30 -1.08 -20.14
C ARG A 125 -1.74 -1.96 -21.26
N PHE A 126 -2.13 -3.23 -21.29
CA PHE A 126 -1.95 -4.05 -22.49
C PHE A 126 -3.08 -3.75 -23.46
N GLU A 127 -2.90 -2.68 -24.23
CA GLU A 127 -3.68 -2.47 -25.43
C GLU A 127 -3.11 -3.41 -26.49
N ARG A 128 -3.74 -4.59 -26.66
CA ARG A 128 -3.49 -5.40 -27.86
C ARG A 128 -3.96 -4.56 -29.05
N ARG A 129 -3.01 -3.93 -29.76
CA ARG A 129 -3.24 -3.55 -31.15
C ARG A 129 -3.57 -4.85 -31.88
N SER A 130 -4.84 -5.04 -32.22
CA SER A 130 -5.21 -6.02 -33.22
C SER A 130 -4.56 -5.58 -34.52
N GLU A 131 -3.53 -6.30 -34.95
CA GLU A 131 -3.19 -6.37 -36.36
C GLU A 131 -4.44 -6.86 -37.08
N ARG A 132 -5.07 -5.97 -37.84
CA ARG A 132 -5.97 -6.35 -38.93
C ARG A 132 -5.18 -6.14 -40.21
N ALA A 133 -5.03 -7.27 -40.91
CA ALA A 133 -4.84 -7.50 -42.35
C ALA A 133 -4.06 -6.46 -43.16
#